data_AF-A0A6G3XRD6-F1
#
_entry.id   AF-A0A6G3XRD6-F1
#
_cell.length_a   1.000
_cell.length_b   1.000
_cell.length_c   1.000
_cell.angle_alpha   90.00
_cell.angle_beta   90.00
_cell.angle_gamma   90.00
#
_symmetry.space_group_name_H-M   'P 1'
#
loop_
_entity.id
_entity.type
_entity.pdbx_description
1 polymer ?
#
loop_
_entity_poly.entity_id
_entity_poly.type
_entity_poly.pdbx_seq_one_letter_code
_entity_poly.pdbx_strand_id
1 'polypeptide(L)'
;MTLTVEKTFDWDTFADRFWDRAPVLYKGLDTAPFDEHEVFRAAVSGSRPPHPLAVPGNLQFLVRRRQQTRPHDYLPEAGDGSLDGYERRMADRLDGRRYALVVHRFHSFSHPLWDRAQRFYAGLWERVGQPTHTAGSTMFHGSYEHSPVGVHQDRFATFMFCVRGTKRMRFWAD
;
A
#
# COMPACT_ATOMS: atom_id res chain seq x y z
N MET A 1 -2.63 -14.90 -19.77
CA MET A 1 -2.77 -15.53 -18.45
C MET A 1 -4.15 -15.23 -17.89
N THR A 2 -4.87 -16.23 -17.40
CA THR A 2 -6.15 -16.04 -16.72
C THR A 2 -5.88 -15.95 -15.23
N LEU A 3 -6.31 -14.85 -14.60
CA LEU A 3 -6.17 -14.68 -13.15
C LEU A 3 -7.23 -15.51 -12.43
N THR A 4 -6.81 -16.38 -11.52
CA THR A 4 -7.73 -17.12 -10.66
C THR A 4 -8.43 -16.17 -9.70
N VAL A 5 -9.75 -16.26 -9.61
CA VAL A 5 -10.57 -15.46 -8.70
C VAL A 5 -11.26 -16.38 -7.70
N GLU A 6 -10.96 -16.18 -6.42
CA GLU A 6 -11.56 -16.92 -5.32
C GLU A 6 -12.52 -15.99 -4.53
N LYS A 7 -13.59 -16.57 -3.99
CA LYS A 7 -14.61 -15.81 -3.23
C LYS A 7 -14.26 -15.66 -1.75
N THR A 8 -13.60 -16.67 -1.20
CA THR A 8 -13.27 -16.78 0.23
C THR A 8 -11.78 -17.03 0.37
N PHE A 9 -11.23 -16.59 1.48
CA PHE A 9 -9.82 -16.75 1.80
C PHE A 9 -9.64 -17.84 2.85
N ASP A 10 -8.75 -18.80 2.57
CA ASP A 10 -8.36 -19.87 3.48
C ASP A 10 -6.85 -20.11 3.34
N TRP A 11 -6.16 -20.22 4.47
CA TRP A 11 -4.70 -20.31 4.48
C TRP A 11 -4.18 -21.64 3.96
N ASP A 12 -4.86 -22.75 4.24
CA ASP A 12 -4.43 -24.07 3.76
C ASP A 12 -4.55 -24.14 2.24
N THR A 13 -5.68 -23.71 1.71
CA THR A 13 -5.92 -23.58 0.28
C THR A 13 -4.92 -22.64 -0.38
N PHE A 14 -4.62 -21.49 0.24
CA PHE A 14 -3.65 -20.53 -0.30
C PHE A 14 -2.24 -21.11 -0.35
N ALA A 15 -1.77 -21.71 0.74
CA ALA A 15 -0.43 -22.29 0.83
C ALA A 15 -0.25 -23.46 -0.14
N ASP A 16 -1.26 -24.33 -0.27
CA ASP A 16 -1.20 -25.49 -1.16
C ASP A 16 -1.25 -25.09 -2.64
N ARG A 17 -2.11 -24.14 -3.02
CA ARG A 17 -2.41 -23.89 -4.45
C ARG A 17 -1.68 -22.69 -5.05
N PHE A 18 -1.37 -21.66 -4.26
CA PHE A 18 -0.98 -20.35 -4.80
C PHE A 18 0.37 -19.84 -4.30
N TRP A 19 0.74 -20.15 -3.04
CA TRP A 19 2.00 -19.68 -2.48
C TRP A 19 3.19 -20.10 -3.36
N ASP A 20 3.96 -19.11 -3.80
CA ASP A 20 5.12 -19.23 -4.69
C ASP A 20 4.85 -19.97 -6.02
N ARG A 21 3.60 -19.94 -6.50
CA ARG A 21 3.19 -20.64 -7.73
C ARG A 21 2.40 -19.77 -8.70
N ALA A 22 1.41 -19.04 -8.20
CA ALA A 22 0.53 -18.25 -9.06
C ALA A 22 -0.16 -17.10 -8.30
N PRO A 23 -0.45 -15.97 -8.98
CA PRO A 23 -1.28 -14.92 -8.41
C PRO A 23 -2.74 -15.35 -8.31
N VAL A 24 -3.42 -14.86 -7.28
CA VAL A 24 -4.85 -15.09 -7.04
C VAL A 24 -5.51 -13.78 -6.58
N LEU A 25 -6.74 -13.53 -7.03
CA LEU A 25 -7.56 -12.43 -6.56
C LEU A 25 -8.67 -12.95 -5.66
N TYR A 26 -8.65 -12.55 -4.40
CA TYR A 26 -9.76 -12.77 -3.47
C TYR A 26 -10.74 -11.59 -3.54
N LYS A 27 -11.99 -11.85 -3.93
CA LYS A 27 -13.06 -10.82 -3.98
C LYS A 27 -13.88 -10.72 -2.69
N GLY A 28 -13.55 -11.51 -1.68
CA GLY A 28 -14.13 -11.46 -0.34
C GLY A 28 -13.06 -11.76 0.69
N LEU A 29 -13.01 -10.94 1.73
CA LEU A 29 -12.20 -11.14 2.93
C LEU A 29 -13.12 -10.90 4.12
N ASP A 30 -13.18 -11.86 5.05
CA ASP A 30 -14.00 -11.71 6.25
C ASP A 30 -13.46 -10.59 7.16
N THR A 31 -12.15 -10.34 7.12
CA THR A 31 -11.53 -9.22 7.85
C THR A 31 -10.28 -8.75 7.11
N ALA A 32 -10.26 -7.47 6.70
CA ALA A 32 -9.07 -6.84 6.15
C ALA A 32 -8.23 -6.22 7.29
N PRO A 33 -6.88 -6.31 7.24
CA PRO A 33 -6.00 -5.77 8.29
C PRO A 33 -5.89 -4.23 8.26
N PHE A 34 -6.55 -3.56 7.30
CA PHE A 34 -6.45 -2.12 7.09
C PHE A 34 -7.83 -1.48 7.17
N ASP A 35 -7.97 -0.52 8.09
CA ASP A 35 -9.11 0.41 8.16
C ASP A 35 -8.71 1.73 7.50
N GLU A 36 -9.64 2.38 6.78
CA GLU A 36 -9.33 3.61 6.03
C GLU A 36 -8.89 4.76 6.93
N HIS A 37 -9.59 4.98 8.06
CA HIS A 37 -9.25 6.05 9.00
C HIS A 37 -7.90 5.81 9.67
N GLU A 38 -7.60 4.55 10.02
CA GLU A 38 -6.28 4.18 10.53
C GLU A 38 -5.17 4.36 9.49
N VAL A 39 -5.43 3.98 8.24
CA VAL A 39 -4.50 4.20 7.12
C VAL A 39 -4.22 5.69 6.95
N PHE A 40 -5.24 6.54 6.98
CA PHE A 40 -5.04 7.99 6.92
C PHE A 40 -4.16 8.50 8.07
N ARG A 41 -4.47 8.14 9.32
CA ARG A 41 -3.68 8.56 10.48
C ARG A 41 -2.23 8.08 10.42
N ALA A 42 -2.01 6.85 9.98
CA ALA A 42 -0.67 6.29 9.79
C ALA A 42 0.08 7.02 8.66
N ALA A 43 -0.61 7.42 7.58
CA ALA A 43 -0.02 8.22 6.51
C ALA A 43 0.40 9.62 6.98
N VAL A 44 -0.41 10.29 7.80
CA VAL A 44 -0.05 11.56 8.44
C VAL A 44 1.20 11.37 9.30
N SER A 45 1.23 10.35 10.18
CA SER A 45 2.39 10.06 11.03
C SER A 45 3.65 9.75 10.24
N GLY A 46 3.55 8.89 9.21
CA GLY A 46 4.67 8.50 8.36
C GLY A 46 5.15 9.58 7.39
N SER A 47 4.36 10.65 7.25
CA SER A 47 4.71 11.81 6.43
C SER A 47 5.35 12.96 7.21
N ARG A 48 5.42 12.86 8.55
CA ARG A 48 6.07 13.88 9.38
C ARG A 48 7.57 13.90 9.13
N PRO A 49 8.15 15.06 8.78
CA PRO A 49 9.58 15.17 8.61
C PRO A 49 10.30 15.00 9.96
N PRO A 50 11.42 14.27 10.01
CA PRO A 50 12.20 14.13 11.25
C PRO A 50 12.81 15.47 11.70
N HIS A 51 12.92 16.44 10.79
CA HIS A 51 13.36 17.80 11.01
C HIS A 51 12.66 18.72 9.99
N PRO A 52 12.30 19.98 10.30
CA PRO A 52 11.53 20.86 9.40
C PRO A 52 12.06 21.02 7.96
N LEU A 53 13.36 20.80 7.76
CA LEU A 53 14.04 20.91 6.46
C LEU A 53 14.33 19.55 5.80
N ALA A 54 13.97 18.44 6.44
CA ALA A 54 14.29 17.10 5.96
C ALA A 54 13.10 16.47 5.24
N VAL A 55 13.36 15.80 4.11
CA VAL A 55 12.39 14.92 3.47
C VAL A 55 12.50 13.53 4.10
N PRO A 56 11.40 12.93 4.60
CA PRO A 56 11.44 11.56 5.11
C PRO A 56 11.95 10.57 4.06
N GLY A 57 12.97 9.78 4.39
CA GLY A 57 13.55 8.78 3.47
C GLY A 57 12.63 7.60 3.14
N ASN A 58 11.47 7.52 3.78
CA ASN A 58 10.43 6.52 3.54
C ASN A 58 9.35 6.98 2.56
N LEU A 59 9.49 8.15 1.92
CA LEU A 59 8.44 8.73 1.07
C LEU A 59 8.88 8.89 -0.37
N GLN A 60 7.92 8.68 -1.27
CA GLN A 60 7.97 9.19 -2.63
C GLN A 60 6.70 9.97 -2.91
N PHE A 61 6.84 11.15 -3.52
CA PHE A 61 5.70 11.94 -3.98
C PHE A 61 5.96 12.35 -5.42
N LEU A 62 5.06 11.94 -6.31
CA LEU A 62 5.16 12.22 -7.73
C LEU A 62 3.98 13.09 -8.16
N VAL A 63 4.27 14.08 -9.01
CA VAL A 63 3.24 14.76 -9.81
C VAL A 63 3.40 14.29 -11.25
N ARG A 64 2.36 13.67 -11.79
CA ARG A 64 2.40 12.86 -13.02
C ARG A 64 3.44 11.75 -12.93
N ARG A 65 4.64 11.97 -13.47
CA ARG A 65 5.78 11.02 -13.45
C ARG A 65 7.07 11.67 -12.91
N ARG A 66 6.95 12.82 -12.24
CA ARG A 66 8.10 13.57 -11.73
C ARG A 66 8.12 13.50 -10.22
N GLN A 67 9.16 12.86 -9.68
CA GLN A 67 9.46 12.88 -8.25
C GLN A 67 9.67 14.32 -7.78
N GLN A 68 9.00 14.68 -6.69
CA GLN A 68 9.16 15.97 -6.05
C GLN A 68 10.29 15.89 -5.02
N THR A 69 11.23 16.83 -5.07
CA THR A 69 12.37 16.91 -4.14
C THR A 69 12.06 17.70 -2.86
N ARG A 70 10.96 18.45 -2.85
CA ARG A 70 10.45 19.22 -1.71
C ARG A 70 8.93 19.02 -1.57
N PRO A 71 8.48 17.82 -1.13
CA PRO A 71 7.06 17.47 -1.19
C PRO A 71 6.23 17.99 -0.03
N HIS A 72 6.79 18.80 0.88
CA HIS A 72 6.16 19.17 2.17
C HIS A 72 4.71 19.64 2.04
N ASP A 73 4.43 20.54 1.09
CA ASP A 73 3.09 21.09 0.83
C ASP A 73 2.11 20.08 0.24
N TYR A 74 2.58 18.88 -0.10
CA TYR A 74 1.81 17.83 -0.73
C TYR A 74 1.60 16.61 0.17
N LEU A 75 2.19 16.61 1.37
CA LEU A 75 2.10 15.49 2.29
C LEU A 75 0.80 15.55 3.09
N PRO A 76 0.18 14.40 3.45
CA PRO A 76 -1.00 14.36 4.30
C PRO A 76 -0.74 15.04 5.64
N GLU A 77 -1.72 15.79 6.12
CA GLU A 77 -1.66 16.48 7.41
C GLU A 77 -2.93 16.25 8.23
N ALA A 78 -2.86 16.46 9.54
CA ALA A 78 -4.01 16.22 10.43
C ALA A 78 -5.23 17.06 10.04
N GLY A 79 -5.02 18.27 9.49
CA GLY A 79 -6.07 19.16 9.02
C GLY A 79 -6.88 18.61 7.84
N ASP A 80 -6.36 17.63 7.09
CA ASP A 80 -7.13 16.96 6.04
C ASP A 80 -8.31 16.15 6.61
N GLY A 81 -8.20 15.67 7.85
CA GLY A 81 -9.25 14.89 8.55
C GLY A 81 -9.52 13.48 8.01
N SER A 82 -9.33 13.25 6.71
CA SER A 82 -9.48 11.96 6.05
C SER A 82 -8.67 11.92 4.74
N LEU A 83 -8.60 10.73 4.13
CA LEU A 83 -8.07 10.59 2.78
C LEU A 83 -8.89 11.39 1.73
N ASP A 84 -10.20 11.63 1.95
CA ASP A 84 -11.03 12.48 1.05
C ASP A 84 -10.68 13.96 1.19
N GLY A 85 -10.44 14.42 2.42
CA GLY A 85 -9.97 15.79 2.64
C GLY A 85 -8.60 16.02 2.01
N TYR A 86 -7.70 15.04 2.16
CA TYR A 86 -6.39 15.07 1.53
C TYR A 86 -6.48 15.10 0.00
N GLU A 87 -7.29 14.23 -0.61
CA GLU A 87 -7.49 14.21 -2.06
C GLU A 87 -8.04 15.53 -2.59
N ARG A 88 -9.00 16.14 -1.88
CA ARG A 88 -9.57 17.44 -2.26
C ARG A 88 -8.52 18.55 -2.20
N ARG A 89 -7.75 18.64 -1.11
CA ARG A 89 -6.64 19.59 -0.98
C ARG A 89 -5.63 19.39 -2.10
N MET A 90 -5.32 18.14 -2.44
CA MET A 90 -4.39 17.85 -3.53
C MET A 90 -4.93 18.19 -4.91
N ALA A 91 -6.23 17.95 -5.17
CA ALA A 91 -6.87 18.36 -6.42
C ALA A 91 -6.77 19.87 -6.61
N ASP A 92 -7.07 20.66 -5.57
CA ASP A 92 -6.96 22.12 -5.59
C ASP A 92 -5.51 22.58 -5.76
N ARG A 93 -4.58 22.03 -4.96
CA ARG A 93 -3.16 22.43 -4.96
C ARG A 93 -2.44 22.09 -6.26
N LEU A 94 -2.90 21.06 -6.97
CA LEU A 94 -2.26 20.57 -8.19
C LEU A 94 -3.02 20.94 -9.46
N ASP A 95 -4.08 21.75 -9.38
CA ASP A 95 -4.95 22.10 -10.51
C ASP A 95 -5.45 20.83 -11.24
N GLY A 96 -5.87 19.83 -10.47
CA GLY A 96 -6.33 18.53 -10.98
C GLY A 96 -5.23 17.62 -11.57
N ARG A 97 -3.95 18.03 -11.54
CA ARG A 97 -2.86 17.14 -11.97
C ARG A 97 -2.76 15.92 -11.07
N ARG A 98 -2.62 14.76 -11.70
CA ARG A 98 -2.50 13.48 -10.99
C ARG A 98 -1.24 13.41 -10.15
N TYR A 99 -1.33 12.74 -9.01
CA TYR A 99 -0.22 12.51 -8.12
C TYR A 99 -0.18 11.07 -7.62
N ALA A 100 0.97 10.69 -7.07
CA ALA A 100 1.15 9.46 -6.32
C ALA A 100 1.93 9.76 -5.03
N LEU A 101 1.40 9.28 -3.91
CA LEU A 101 2.07 9.21 -2.62
C LEU A 101 2.40 7.75 -2.31
N VAL A 102 3.67 7.48 -2.04
CA VAL A 102 4.16 6.17 -1.62
C VAL A 102 4.80 6.32 -0.24
N VAL A 103 4.37 5.50 0.72
CA VAL A 103 4.90 5.48 2.08
C VAL A 103 5.45 4.08 2.36
N HIS A 104 6.78 3.96 2.38
CA HIS A 104 7.49 2.72 2.70
C HIS A 104 7.49 2.45 4.21
N ARG A 105 7.63 1.17 4.58
CA ARG A 105 7.61 0.72 5.98
C ARG A 105 6.36 1.20 6.73
N PHE A 106 5.22 1.16 6.04
CA PHE A 106 3.99 1.80 6.49
C PHE A 106 3.51 1.28 7.86
N HIS A 107 3.71 0.00 8.13
CA HIS A 107 3.42 -0.65 9.41
C HIS A 107 4.12 0.05 10.59
N SER A 108 5.29 0.67 10.39
CA SER A 108 6.05 1.32 11.47
C SER A 108 5.36 2.57 12.04
N PHE A 109 4.31 3.08 11.39
CA PHE A 109 3.65 4.33 11.78
C PHE A 109 2.30 4.11 12.50
N SER A 110 1.92 2.87 12.77
CA SER A 110 0.73 2.53 13.55
C SER A 110 0.86 1.14 14.17
N HIS A 111 0.90 1.09 15.51
CA HIS A 111 0.95 -0.18 16.23
C HIS A 111 -0.26 -1.09 15.93
N PRO A 112 -1.52 -0.60 15.91
CA PRO A 112 -2.66 -1.42 15.51
C PRO A 112 -2.55 -2.01 14.10
N LEU A 113 -2.03 -1.26 13.12
CA LEU A 113 -1.81 -1.77 11.77
C LEU A 113 -0.69 -2.82 11.74
N TRP A 114 0.40 -2.57 12.47
CA TRP A 114 1.49 -3.53 12.60
C TRP A 114 1.02 -4.85 13.22
N ASP A 115 0.28 -4.79 14.33
CA ASP A 115 -0.26 -5.94 15.05
C ASP A 115 -1.21 -6.78 14.16
N ARG A 116 -2.14 -6.12 13.45
CA ARG A 116 -3.03 -6.82 12.49
C ARG A 116 -2.29 -7.44 11.32
N ALA A 117 -1.28 -6.76 10.77
CA ALA A 117 -0.44 -7.32 9.72
C ALA A 117 0.36 -8.54 10.21
N GLN A 118 0.89 -8.48 11.44
CA GLN A 118 1.57 -9.61 12.10
C GLN A 118 0.65 -10.82 12.24
N ARG A 119 -0.57 -10.64 12.74
CA ARG A 119 -1.56 -11.73 12.84
C ARG A 119 -1.96 -12.30 11.49
N PHE A 120 -2.10 -11.44 10.47
CA PHE A 120 -2.35 -11.91 9.11
C PHE A 120 -1.20 -12.81 8.63
N TYR A 121 0.05 -12.36 8.73
CA TYR A 121 1.20 -13.15 8.29
C TYR A 121 1.44 -14.43 9.11
N ALA A 122 1.04 -14.47 10.38
CA ALA A 122 1.16 -15.66 11.20
C ALA A 122 0.50 -16.90 10.54
N GLY A 123 -0.68 -16.74 9.95
CA GLY A 123 -1.36 -17.85 9.26
C GLY A 123 -0.59 -18.39 8.05
N LEU A 124 0.17 -17.54 7.35
CA LEU A 124 1.09 -18.01 6.31
C LEU A 124 2.30 -18.71 6.92
N TRP A 125 2.94 -18.08 7.91
CA TRP A 125 4.21 -18.55 8.48
C TRP A 125 4.08 -19.88 9.21
N GLU A 126 2.92 -20.19 9.78
CA GLU A 126 2.60 -21.51 10.31
C GLU A 126 2.70 -22.63 9.26
N ARG A 127 2.51 -22.31 7.97
CA ARG A 127 2.45 -23.28 6.87
C ARG A 127 3.74 -23.36 6.07
N VAL A 128 4.41 -22.22 5.89
CA VAL A 128 5.56 -22.10 4.97
C VAL A 128 6.83 -21.61 5.65
N GLY A 129 6.79 -21.36 6.97
CA GLY A 129 7.88 -20.78 7.74
C GLY A 129 7.94 -19.26 7.65
N GLN A 130 8.78 -18.66 8.50
CA GLN A 130 9.01 -17.21 8.52
C GLN A 130 10.04 -16.80 7.45
N PRO A 131 9.90 -15.61 6.84
CA PRO A 131 10.87 -15.10 5.89
C PRO A 131 12.22 -14.81 6.57
N THR A 132 13.31 -15.12 5.87
CA THR A 132 14.68 -14.91 6.37
C THR A 132 15.14 -13.45 6.41
N HIS A 133 14.47 -12.57 5.65
CA HIS A 133 14.86 -11.16 5.53
C HIS A 133 13.88 -10.24 6.22
N THR A 134 12.79 -9.86 5.54
CA THR A 134 11.89 -8.82 6.03
C THR A 134 10.47 -9.11 5.58
N ALA A 135 9.51 -8.87 6.47
CA ALA A 135 8.13 -8.61 6.10
C ALA A 135 7.85 -7.12 6.30
N GLY A 136 7.22 -6.48 5.31
CA GLY A 136 6.99 -5.06 5.32
C GLY A 136 5.65 -4.69 4.72
N SER A 137 5.39 -3.39 4.68
CA SER A 137 4.22 -2.84 4.00
C SER A 137 4.57 -1.50 3.38
N THR A 138 3.92 -1.22 2.26
CA THR A 138 4.01 0.05 1.56
C THR A 138 2.60 0.52 1.27
N MET A 139 2.28 1.76 1.66
CA MET A 139 1.02 2.39 1.27
C MET A 139 1.21 3.09 -0.07
N PHE A 140 0.25 2.90 -0.97
CA PHE A 140 0.16 3.61 -2.23
C PHE A 140 -1.17 4.37 -2.28
N HIS A 141 -1.13 5.65 -2.58
CA HIS A 141 -2.32 6.50 -2.66
C HIS A 141 -2.18 7.57 -3.75
N GLY A 142 -3.29 8.01 -4.33
CA GLY A 142 -3.35 9.09 -5.30
C GLY A 142 -4.15 8.74 -6.56
N SER A 143 -4.27 9.71 -7.46
CA SER A 143 -5.10 9.66 -8.68
C SER A 143 -4.34 9.19 -9.94
N TYR A 144 -3.17 8.59 -9.75
CA TYR A 144 -2.28 8.16 -10.84
C TYR A 144 -2.87 6.99 -11.64
N GLU A 145 -2.68 7.04 -12.96
CA GLU A 145 -3.12 5.99 -13.90
C GLU A 145 -2.07 4.90 -14.13
N HIS A 146 -0.82 5.23 -13.84
CA HIS A 146 0.32 4.35 -14.04
C HIS A 146 1.14 4.31 -12.77
N SER A 147 1.54 3.10 -12.38
CA SER A 147 2.44 2.92 -11.24
C SER A 147 3.69 3.79 -11.43
N PRO A 148 4.13 4.54 -10.40
CA PRO A 148 5.36 5.32 -10.43
C PRO A 148 6.59 4.55 -10.93
N VAL A 149 6.64 3.26 -10.61
CA VAL A 149 7.74 2.34 -10.96
C VAL A 149 7.60 1.69 -12.35
N GLY A 150 6.47 1.90 -13.05
CA GLY A 150 6.20 1.29 -14.35
C GLY A 150 5.85 -0.21 -14.28
N VAL A 151 6.00 -0.91 -15.41
CA VAL A 151 5.86 -2.38 -15.50
C VAL A 151 7.11 -3.00 -14.88
N HIS A 152 6.95 -3.83 -13.85
CA HIS A 152 8.05 -4.41 -13.08
C HIS A 152 7.60 -5.71 -12.40
N GLN A 153 8.56 -6.59 -12.15
CA GLN A 153 8.40 -7.78 -11.30
C GLN A 153 9.11 -7.51 -9.96
N ASP A 154 8.41 -7.75 -8.86
CA ASP A 154 8.98 -7.66 -7.53
C ASP A 154 9.76 -8.93 -7.18
N ARG A 155 10.80 -8.78 -6.35
CA ARG A 155 11.55 -9.90 -5.77
C ARG A 155 10.92 -10.47 -4.50
N PHE A 156 9.69 -10.04 -4.19
CA PHE A 156 8.99 -10.36 -2.95
C PHE A 156 7.58 -10.88 -3.26
N ALA A 157 7.15 -11.91 -2.54
CA ALA A 157 5.74 -12.26 -2.47
C ALA A 157 4.96 -11.09 -1.84
N THR A 158 3.87 -10.68 -2.49
CA THR A 158 3.14 -9.46 -2.12
C THR A 158 1.65 -9.74 -1.96
N PHE A 159 1.11 -9.38 -0.80
CA PHE A 159 -0.33 -9.26 -0.58
C PHE A 159 -0.75 -7.82 -0.80
N MET A 160 -1.71 -7.58 -1.71
CA MET A 160 -2.21 -6.25 -2.01
C MET A 160 -3.66 -6.11 -1.56
N PHE A 161 -3.91 -5.14 -0.69
CA PHE A 161 -5.26 -4.81 -0.21
C PHE A 161 -5.70 -3.49 -0.83
N CYS A 162 -6.85 -3.51 -1.51
CA CYS A 162 -7.48 -2.29 -1.99
C CYS A 162 -8.31 -1.69 -0.85
N VAL A 163 -7.73 -0.75 -0.10
CA VAL A 163 -8.40 -0.10 1.05
C VAL A 163 -9.54 0.80 0.56
N ARG A 164 -9.31 1.55 -0.51
CA ARG A 164 -10.31 2.44 -1.10
C ARG A 164 -10.20 2.50 -2.63
N GLY A 165 -11.35 2.67 -3.27
CA GLY A 165 -11.45 2.91 -4.70
C GLY A 165 -11.23 1.65 -5.51
N THR A 166 -10.60 1.78 -6.66
CA THR A 166 -10.34 0.64 -7.56
C THR A 166 -8.95 0.74 -8.15
N LYS A 167 -8.23 -0.38 -8.12
CA LYS A 167 -6.95 -0.54 -8.80
C LYS A 167 -7.06 -1.58 -9.90
N ARG A 168 -6.78 -1.18 -11.15
CA ARG A 168 -6.71 -2.12 -12.28
C ARG A 168 -5.29 -2.69 -12.36
N MET A 169 -5.18 -4.00 -12.16
CA MET A 169 -3.92 -4.74 -12.25
C MET A 169 -3.87 -5.54 -13.55
N ARG A 170 -2.67 -5.64 -14.15
CA ARG A 170 -2.38 -6.48 -15.31
C ARG A 170 -1.20 -7.38 -14.96
N PHE A 171 -1.32 -8.66 -15.28
CA PHE A 171 -0.30 -9.68 -15.05
C PHE A 171 0.11 -10.28 -16.39
N TRP A 172 1.36 -10.71 -16.49
CA TRP A 172 1.89 -11.46 -17.63
C TRP A 172 2.51 -12.77 -17.12
N ALA A 173 2.68 -13.74 -18.01
CA ALA A 173 3.44 -14.94 -17.70
C ALA A 173 4.93 -14.65 -17.90
N ASP A 174 5.78 -15.21 -17.04
CA ASP A 174 7.23 -15.19 -17.21
C ASP A 174 7.65 -15.85 -18.55
#